data_AF-A0A348W8T7-F1
#
_entry.id   AF-A0A348W8T7-F1
#
_cell.length_a   1.000
_cell.length_b   1.000
_cell.length_c   1.000
_cell.angle_alpha   90.00
_cell.angle_beta   90.00
_cell.angle_gamma   90.00
#
_symmetry.space_group_name_H-M   'P 1'
#
loop_
_entity.id
_entity.type
_entity.pdbx_description
1 polymer ?
#
loop_
_entity_poly.entity_id
_entity_poly.type
_entity_poly.pdbx_seq_one_letter_code
_entity_poly.pdbx_strand_id
1 'polypeptide(L)' 'MGKLVDGIWRDSWYDTSATGGAFKRDSARFRNWITPDGAPGPSGEGGFAAQSGRYHLYVSLACP' A
#
# COMPACT_ATOMS: atom_id res chain seq x y z
N MET A 1 5.17 6.65 -14.69
CA MET A 1 4.89 6.05 -13.37
C MET A 1 5.10 4.55 -13.54
N GLY A 2 6.01 3.94 -12.79
CA GLY A 2 6.28 2.50 -12.89
C GLY A 2 5.38 1.67 -11.97
N LYS A 3 5.44 0.35 -12.13
CA LYS A 3 4.71 -0.62 -11.31
C LYS A 3 5.56 -1.86 -11.07
N LEU A 4 5.28 -2.57 -9.97
CA LEU A 4 5.81 -3.93 -9.75
C LEU A 4 4.85 -4.94 -10.39
N VAL A 5 5.38 -5.79 -11.27
CA VAL A 5 4.69 -6.95 -11.85
C VAL A 5 5.46 -8.18 -11.44
N ASP A 6 4.83 -9.06 -10.64
CA ASP A 6 5.43 -10.29 -10.12
C ASP A 6 6.80 -10.06 -9.46
N GLY A 7 6.90 -8.98 -8.67
CA GLY A 7 8.13 -8.60 -7.97
C GLY A 7 9.19 -7.89 -8.82
N ILE A 8 8.96 -7.73 -10.13
CA ILE A 8 9.89 -7.07 -11.04
C ILE A 8 9.41 -5.65 -11.35
N TRP A 9 10.31 -4.67 -11.20
CA TRP A 9 10.01 -3.29 -11.57
C TRP A 9 9.87 -3.14 -13.09
N ARG A 10 8.78 -2.53 -13.52
CA ARG A 10 8.50 -2.19 -14.91
C ARG A 10 8.23 -0.70 -15.01
N ASP A 11 8.87 -0.05 -15.98
CA ASP A 11 8.76 1.38 -16.26
C ASP A 11 7.61 1.74 -17.22
N SER A 12 6.76 0.75 -17.55
CA SER A 12 5.57 0.92 -18.40
C SER A 12 4.48 1.78 -17.75
N TRP A 13 3.84 2.63 -18.56
CA TRP A 13 2.66 3.42 -18.15
C TRP A 13 1.42 2.54 -17.93
N TYR A 14 0.44 3.05 -17.17
CA TYR A 14 -0.83 2.37 -16.94
C TYR A 14 -1.67 2.36 -18.21
N ASP A 15 -2.33 1.24 -18.51
CA ASP A 15 -3.22 1.16 -19.67
C ASP A 15 -4.48 1.98 -19.43
N THR A 16 -4.45 3.23 -19.90
CA THR A 16 -5.59 4.13 -19.83
C THR A 16 -6.59 3.91 -20.97
N SER A 17 -6.22 3.14 -22.01
CA SER A 17 -7.15 2.82 -23.10
C SER A 17 -8.27 1.90 -22.60
N ALA A 18 -7.92 0.93 -21.76
CA ALA A 18 -8.85 0.00 -21.12
C ALA A 18 -9.81 0.68 -20.12
N THR A 19 -9.52 1.90 -19.69
CA THR A 19 -10.31 2.66 -18.69
C THR A 19 -10.99 3.89 -19.26
N GLY A 20 -11.07 4.03 -20.59
CA GLY A 20 -11.69 5.19 -21.23
C GLY A 20 -10.93 6.50 -21.00
N GLY A 21 -9.60 6.43 -20.88
CA GLY A 21 -8.71 7.56 -20.62
C GLY A 21 -8.47 7.85 -19.13
N ALA A 22 -9.21 7.21 -18.22
CA ALA A 22 -9.08 7.47 -16.78
C ALA A 22 -7.84 6.80 -16.19
N PHE A 23 -7.00 7.57 -15.48
CA PHE A 23 -5.93 6.99 -14.67
C PHE A 23 -6.54 6.24 -13.47
N LYS A 24 -6.46 4.91 -13.46
CA LYS A 24 -6.86 4.07 -12.33
C LYS A 24 -5.62 3.48 -11.66
N ARG A 25 -5.37 3.91 -10.42
CA ARG A 25 -4.31 3.33 -9.58
C ARG A 25 -4.79 1.99 -9.03
N ASP A 26 -3.88 1.03 -8.92
CA ASP A 26 -4.15 -0.19 -8.18
C ASP A 26 -4.58 0.13 -6.74
N SER A 27 -5.49 -0.69 -6.21
CA SER A 27 -5.88 -0.58 -4.80
C SER A 27 -4.68 -0.84 -3.91
N ALA A 28 -4.57 -0.07 -2.82
CA ALA A 28 -3.49 -0.30 -1.87
C ALA A 28 -3.69 -1.66 -1.19
N ARG A 29 -2.65 -2.50 -1.31
CA ARG A 29 -2.70 -3.93 -0.98
C ARG A 29 -2.64 -4.23 0.51
N PHE A 30 -2.06 -3.33 1.31
CA PHE A 30 -1.90 -3.50 2.75
C PHE A 30 -2.94 -2.68 3.52
N ARG A 31 -3.69 -3.36 4.39
CA ARG A 31 -4.84 -2.81 5.13
C ARG A 31 -4.94 -3.33 6.58
N ASN A 32 -3.83 -3.83 7.14
CA ASN A 32 -3.77 -4.27 8.53
C ASN A 32 -3.69 -3.06 9.48
N TRP A 33 -4.08 -3.26 10.73
CA TRP A 33 -4.13 -2.21 11.75
C TRP A 33 -3.12 -2.46 12.85
N ILE A 34 -2.43 -1.40 13.29
CA ILE A 34 -1.71 -1.42 14.56
C ILE A 34 -2.73 -1.18 15.67
N THR A 35 -2.87 -2.15 16.56
CA THR A 35 -3.80 -2.10 17.71
C THR A 35 -3.03 -2.22 19.02
N PRO A 36 -3.58 -1.76 20.16
CA PRO A 36 -2.85 -1.79 21.44
C PRO A 36 -2.32 -3.19 21.82
N ASP A 37 -3.10 -4.23 21.55
CA ASP A 37 -2.84 -5.62 21.91
C ASP A 37 -2.47 -6.52 20.72
N GLY A 38 -2.57 -6.01 19.50
CA GLY A 38 -2.34 -6.77 18.27
C GLY A 38 -3.55 -7.57 17.80
N ALA A 39 -4.74 -7.38 18.38
CA ALA A 39 -5.96 -7.92 17.81
C ALA A 39 -6.22 -7.35 16.39
N PRO A 40 -6.90 -8.08 15.49
CA PRO A 40 -7.27 -7.57 14.18
C PRO A 40 -8.10 -6.28 14.29
N GLY A 41 -7.84 -5.32 13.40
CA GLY A 41 -8.67 -4.11 13.27
C GLY A 41 -9.90 -4.33 12.37
N PRO A 42 -10.57 -3.25 11.92
CA PRO A 42 -11.71 -3.31 11.00
C PRO A 42 -11.44 -4.01 9.66
N SER A 43 -10.17 -4.19 9.28
CA SER A 43 -9.76 -4.87 8.06
C SER A 43 -8.42 -5.59 8.24
N GLY A 44 -8.14 -6.54 7.37
CA GLY A 44 -6.88 -7.27 7.38
C GLY A 44 -6.76 -8.25 8.54
N GLU A 45 -5.52 -8.56 8.93
CA GLU A 45 -5.18 -9.55 9.93
C GLU A 45 -4.63 -8.89 11.22
N GLY A 46 -4.63 -9.65 12.32
CA GLY A 46 -4.02 -9.26 13.59
C GLY A 46 -2.50 -9.53 13.63
N GLY A 47 -1.92 -9.43 14.82
CA GLY A 47 -0.48 -9.63 15.07
C GLY A 47 0.34 -8.34 15.15
N PHE A 48 -0.29 -7.17 15.02
CA PHE A 48 0.37 -5.86 14.97
C PHE A 48 0.16 -5.05 16.26
N ALA A 49 0.68 -5.56 17.38
CA ALA A 49 0.61 -4.86 18.67
C ALA A 49 1.45 -3.58 18.68
N ALA A 50 0.94 -2.50 19.28
CA ALA A 50 1.64 -1.23 19.42
C ALA A 50 2.89 -1.39 20.32
N GLN A 51 4.07 -1.20 19.74
CA GLN A 51 5.36 -1.44 20.41
C GLN A 51 6.41 -0.44 19.92
N SER A 52 7.19 0.12 20.86
CA SER A 52 8.28 1.05 20.54
C SER A 52 9.36 0.35 19.72
N GLY A 53 9.91 1.03 18.71
CA GLY A 53 10.98 0.51 17.85
C GLY A 53 10.57 -0.56 16.84
N ARG A 54 9.27 -0.91 16.73
CA ARG A 54 8.80 -1.98 15.83
C ARG A 54 8.34 -1.50 14.45
N TYR A 55 7.79 -0.29 14.36
CA TYR A 55 7.18 0.22 13.14
C TYR A 55 8.01 1.35 12.52
N HIS A 56 7.99 1.43 11.19
CA HIS A 56 8.71 2.45 10.43
C HIS A 56 7.80 3.08 9.38
N LEU A 57 7.96 4.38 9.16
CA LEU A 57 7.17 5.16 8.21
C LEU A 57 8.02 5.52 6.99
N TYR A 58 7.63 5.02 5.82
CA TYR A 58 8.21 5.41 4.54
C TYR A 58 7.33 6.47 3.88
N VAL A 59 7.88 7.68 3.67
CA VAL A 59 7.18 8.83 3.11
C VAL A 59 8.07 9.61 2.14
N SER A 60 7.44 10.34 1.23
CA SER A 60 8.09 11.40 0.46
C SER A 60 7.51 12.73 0.90
N LEU A 61 8.36 13.69 1.26
CA LEU A 61 7.95 15.04 1.65
C LEU A 61 7.31 15.83 0.50
N ALA A 62 7.42 15.32 -0.74
CA ALA A 62 6.78 15.89 -1.91
C ALA A 62 5.37 15.34 -2.17
N CYS A 63 4.96 14.26 -1.51
CA CYS A 63 3.61 13.72 -1.63
C CYS A 63 2.70 14.39 -0.58
N PRO A 64 1.58 15.01 -0.98
CA PRO A 64 0.63 15.59 -0.03
C PRO A 64 -0.05 14.52 0.83
#